data_AF-A0A3B1IL84-F1
#
_entry.id   AF-A0A3B1IL84-F1
#
_cell.length_a   1.000
_cell.length_b   1.000
_cell.length_c   1.000
_cell.angle_alpha   90.00
_cell.angle_beta   90.00
_cell.angle_gamma   90.00
#
_symmetry.space_group_name_H-M   'P 1'
#
loop_
_entity.id
_entity.type
_entity.pdbx_description
1 polymer ?
#
loop_
_entity_poly.entity_id
_entity_poly.type
_entity_poly.pdbx_seq_one_letter_code
_entity_poly.pdbx_strand_id
1 'polypeptide(L)'
;MAVASSVRLRVILGEDSSQRVILRDGVPHSMSELLEEVQRQCNLPGSFRLQFRDPDFDHEFMNLTSPSDLQDKATVKVVFSPTTHVTLCQDGTPPPPYFGASHSTNFSPALSPSPSSSDTVILSTPPSTSGASSESSLESSSESASSLKSSQWPSVFDVPRFSYDSELKLQHANTAFKEGGTFLSPEPKLKSSILDGLAEEIVKYKLYPTDSDFEEVAKALIKKHPCLKEQGSVTGCSGWKVSLKYKLGNYRTKLRNVGCMEVTVNSLKHKPQGKSSPAYGVKKPRRAEVNYCPSFPSGETAESLERVRVNLLSEGKKKNNDQTLKVLMDKTFALRRHEVIHESPLIADFKTRWPALFRTKEVSECRCQNKYVWHNHKLNFV
;
A
#
# COMPACT_ATOMS: atom_id res chain seq x y z
N MET A 1 23.46 51.83 -0.02
CA MET A 1 22.62 50.93 0.81
C MET A 1 22.16 49.78 -0.07
N ALA A 2 22.59 48.56 0.20
CA ALA A 2 22.14 47.39 -0.55
C ALA A 2 20.66 47.14 -0.23
N VAL A 3 19.82 47.06 -1.26
CA VAL A 3 18.39 46.77 -1.10
C VAL A 3 18.29 45.30 -0.70
N ALA A 4 17.96 45.02 0.56
CA ALA A 4 17.73 43.66 1.02
C ALA A 4 16.55 43.07 0.23
N SER A 5 16.81 42.01 -0.53
CA SER A 5 15.77 41.33 -1.32
C SER A 5 14.89 40.50 -0.38
N SER A 6 13.57 40.72 -0.43
CA SER A 6 12.62 39.91 0.34
C SER A 6 12.76 38.43 0.00
N VAL A 7 12.85 37.56 1.01
CA VAL A 7 12.98 36.10 0.86
C VAL A 7 11.66 35.43 1.20
N ARG A 8 11.18 34.55 0.33
CA ARG A 8 9.94 33.79 0.53
C ARG A 8 10.28 32.37 0.94
N LEU A 9 9.73 31.91 2.05
CA LEU A 9 9.92 30.55 2.54
C LEU A 9 8.60 29.78 2.47
N ARG A 10 8.68 28.49 2.12
CA ARG A 10 7.59 27.55 2.33
C ARG A 10 7.86 26.79 3.63
N VAL A 11 7.09 27.06 4.67
CA VAL A 11 7.24 26.45 6.00
C VAL A 11 6.22 25.31 6.14
N ILE A 12 6.69 24.09 6.40
CA ILE A 12 5.88 22.88 6.62
C ILE A 12 5.63 22.73 8.12
N LEU A 13 4.35 22.69 8.52
CA LEU A 13 3.89 22.63 9.91
C LEU A 13 3.44 21.23 10.34
N GLY A 14 3.23 20.32 9.39
CA GLY A 14 2.77 18.94 9.60
C GLY A 14 2.73 18.18 8.27
N GLU A 15 2.13 16.99 8.26
CA GLU A 15 2.09 16.12 7.06
C GLU A 15 1.35 16.76 5.87
N ASP A 16 0.26 17.50 6.14
CA ASP A 16 -0.58 18.13 5.10
C ASP A 16 -0.69 19.67 5.23
N SER A 17 0.12 20.30 6.07
CA SER A 17 0.05 21.75 6.33
C SER A 17 1.36 22.45 5.98
N SER A 18 1.28 23.48 5.12
CA SER A 18 2.39 24.38 4.85
C SER A 18 1.92 25.81 4.66
N GLN A 19 2.71 26.77 5.13
CA GLN A 19 2.42 28.19 5.08
C GLN A 19 3.56 28.94 4.38
N ARG A 20 3.21 30.00 3.64
CA ARG A 20 4.20 30.91 3.07
C ARG A 20 4.59 31.96 4.11
N VAL A 21 5.89 32.05 4.41
CA VAL A 21 6.50 33.08 5.25
C VAL A 21 7.29 34.02 4.37
N ILE A 22 7.21 35.33 4.64
CA ILE A 22 7.94 36.35 3.89
C ILE A 22 8.87 37.11 4.83
N LEU A 23 10.17 36.95 4.64
CA LEU A 23 11.21 37.70 5.33
C LEU A 23 11.45 38.99 4.55
N ARG A 24 10.95 40.11 5.07
CA ARG A 24 10.92 41.38 4.33
C ARG A 24 12.32 41.97 4.13
N ASP A 25 13.19 41.78 5.12
CA ASP A 25 14.55 42.34 5.15
C ASP A 25 15.62 41.32 4.71
N GLY A 26 15.21 40.30 3.96
CA GLY A 26 16.10 39.21 3.52
C GLY A 26 16.27 38.12 4.58
N VAL A 27 17.30 37.28 4.42
CA VAL A 27 17.61 36.22 5.40
C VAL A 27 18.21 36.85 6.66
N PRO A 28 17.65 36.60 7.86
CA PRO A 28 18.21 37.05 9.13
C PRO A 28 19.66 36.62 9.35
N HIS A 29 20.43 37.41 10.11
CA HIS A 29 21.83 37.09 10.42
C HIS A 29 21.96 36.08 11.57
N SER A 30 20.88 35.84 12.33
CA SER A 30 20.86 34.92 13.45
C SER A 30 19.73 33.89 13.35
N MET A 31 19.96 32.69 13.87
CA MET A 31 18.93 31.65 13.96
C MET A 31 17.77 32.07 14.85
N SER A 32 18.02 32.80 15.94
CA SER A 32 16.97 33.27 16.85
C SER A 32 15.98 34.18 16.15
N GLU A 33 16.47 35.16 15.38
CA GLU A 33 15.63 36.09 14.62
C GLU A 33 14.80 35.36 13.54
N LEU A 34 15.40 34.37 12.87
CA LEU A 34 14.67 33.52 11.92
C LEU A 34 13.58 32.69 12.60
N LEU A 35 13.87 32.10 13.77
CA LEU A 35 12.90 31.32 14.54
C LEU A 35 11.74 32.20 15.02
N GLU A 36 12.03 33.38 15.56
CA GLU A 36 11.01 34.34 16.00
C GLU A 36 10.10 34.77 14.85
N GLU A 37 10.66 35.05 13.67
CA GLU A 37 9.86 35.50 12.53
C GLU A 37 8.98 34.37 11.97
N VAL A 38 9.48 33.13 11.93
CA VAL A 38 8.69 31.96 11.57
C VAL A 38 7.61 31.68 12.63
N GLN A 39 7.94 31.80 13.91
CA GLN A 39 7.00 31.61 15.01
C GLN A 39 5.86 32.63 14.94
N ARG A 40 6.19 33.90 14.71
CA ARG A 40 5.26 35.02 14.61
C ARG A 40 4.33 34.91 13.41
N GLN A 41 4.84 34.54 12.24
CA GLN A 41 4.01 34.39 11.04
C GLN A 41 3.17 33.12 11.04
N CYS A 42 3.65 32.02 11.62
CA CYS A 42 2.96 30.72 11.63
C CYS A 42 2.19 30.42 12.93
N ASN A 43 2.16 31.34 13.91
CA ASN A 43 1.50 31.17 15.22
C ASN A 43 1.91 29.85 15.93
N LEU A 44 3.21 29.57 15.97
CA LEU A 44 3.72 28.28 16.48
C LEU A 44 3.83 28.26 18.01
N PRO A 45 3.27 27.23 18.69
CA PRO A 45 3.40 27.08 20.13
C PRO A 45 4.73 26.43 20.53
N GLY A 46 5.38 26.97 21.56
CA GLY A 46 6.55 26.36 22.20
C GLY A 46 7.87 26.43 21.41
N SER A 47 8.88 25.71 21.89
CA SER A 47 10.20 25.64 21.27
C SER A 47 10.22 24.63 20.11
N PHE A 48 10.75 25.05 18.98
CA PHE A 48 10.91 24.21 17.80
C PHE A 48 12.29 24.42 17.17
N ARG A 49 12.68 23.49 16.31
CA ARG A 49 13.81 23.65 15.40
C ARG A 49 13.32 23.60 13.96
N LEU A 50 14.14 24.14 13.06
CA LEU A 50 13.86 24.16 11.63
C LEU A 50 14.76 23.14 10.92
N GLN A 51 14.18 22.47 9.92
CA GLN A 51 14.93 21.65 8.97
C GLN A 51 14.73 22.22 7.56
N PHE A 52 15.76 22.34 6.75
CA PHE A 52 15.63 22.81 5.37
C PHE A 52 15.82 21.66 4.39
N ARG A 53 15.30 21.84 3.18
CA ARG A 53 15.45 20.88 2.10
C ARG A 53 16.78 21.12 1.38
N ASP A 54 17.76 20.26 1.64
CA ASP A 54 19.13 20.45 1.16
C ASP A 54 19.30 19.93 -0.27
N PRO A 55 19.66 20.79 -1.26
CA PRO A 55 19.92 20.36 -2.63
C PRO A 55 21.08 19.37 -2.79
N ASP A 56 22.07 19.40 -1.90
CA ASP A 56 23.30 18.60 -2.01
C ASP A 56 23.12 17.18 -1.43
N PHE A 57 22.05 16.93 -0.68
CA PHE A 57 21.73 15.66 -0.03
C PHE A 57 20.38 15.10 -0.50
N ASP A 58 20.24 14.89 -1.81
CA ASP A 58 19.05 14.27 -2.44
C ASP A 58 17.70 14.94 -2.08
N HIS A 59 17.72 16.23 -1.74
CA HIS A 59 16.56 16.97 -1.26
C HIS A 59 15.90 16.39 0.00
N GLU A 60 16.69 15.74 0.86
CA GLU A 60 16.29 15.33 2.22
C GLU A 60 16.23 16.54 3.18
N PHE A 61 15.54 16.35 4.31
CA PHE A 61 15.44 17.37 5.34
C PHE A 61 16.61 17.29 6.33
N MET A 62 17.45 18.33 6.33
CA MET A 62 18.59 18.48 7.24
C MET A 62 18.29 19.55 8.28
N ASN A 63 18.89 19.46 9.48
CA ASN A 63 18.73 20.51 10.49
C ASN A 63 19.34 21.83 9.99
N LEU A 64 18.56 22.91 10.05
CA LEU A 64 19.04 24.23 9.70
C LEU A 64 19.89 24.77 10.86
N THR A 65 21.19 24.97 10.62
CA THR A 65 22.14 25.48 11.62
C THR A 65 22.60 26.90 11.32
N SER A 66 22.53 27.32 10.05
CA SER A 66 22.84 28.68 9.60
C SER A 66 21.70 29.22 8.74
N PRO A 67 21.19 30.44 8.99
CA PRO A 67 20.20 31.06 8.12
C PRO A 67 20.70 31.22 6.68
N SER A 68 22.02 31.37 6.49
CA SER A 68 22.69 31.57 5.20
C SER A 68 22.44 30.43 4.20
N ASP A 69 22.04 29.25 4.68
CA ASP A 69 21.70 28.09 3.84
C ASP A 69 20.34 28.26 3.15
N LEU A 70 19.57 29.29 3.50
CA LEU A 70 18.26 29.58 2.92
C LEU A 70 18.37 30.52 1.71
N GLN A 71 17.75 30.10 0.62
CA GLN A 71 17.54 30.91 -0.58
C GLN A 71 16.05 31.29 -0.74
N ASP A 72 15.75 32.22 -1.66
CA ASP A 72 14.36 32.51 -2.02
C ASP A 72 13.65 31.25 -2.50
N LYS A 73 12.45 31.01 -1.98
CA LYS A 73 11.60 29.83 -2.18
C LYS A 73 12.11 28.54 -1.52
N ALA A 74 13.07 28.63 -0.60
CA ALA A 74 13.48 27.47 0.20
C ALA A 74 12.30 26.86 0.97
N THR A 75 12.33 25.53 1.09
CA THR A 75 11.34 24.77 1.86
C THR A 75 11.94 24.39 3.21
N VAL A 76 11.26 24.76 4.28
CA VAL A 76 11.66 24.55 5.66
C VAL A 76 10.57 23.76 6.38
N LYS A 77 10.92 22.87 7.30
CA LYS A 77 10.02 22.04 8.10
C LYS A 77 10.23 22.35 9.58
N VAL A 78 9.12 22.55 10.29
CA VAL A 78 9.11 22.76 11.74
C VAL A 78 9.14 21.40 12.44
N VAL A 79 10.03 21.25 13.40
CA VAL A 79 10.09 20.08 14.29
C VAL A 79 9.99 20.57 15.73
N PHE A 80 8.84 20.31 16.37
CA PHE A 80 8.64 20.66 17.76
C PHE A 80 9.55 19.82 18.67
N SER A 81 10.21 20.49 19.62
CA SER A 81 10.90 19.78 20.69
C SER A 81 9.84 19.34 21.71
N PRO A 82 9.90 18.12 22.27
CA PRO A 82 8.98 17.72 23.32
C PRO A 82 9.21 18.62 24.55
N THR A 83 8.26 19.50 24.82
CA THR A 83 8.25 20.29 26.04
C THR A 83 8.03 19.34 27.22
N THR A 84 9.04 19.15 28.06
CA THR A 84 8.87 18.61 29.41
C THR A 84 7.97 19.58 30.16
N HIS A 85 6.69 19.23 30.31
CA HIS A 85 5.84 19.86 31.31
C HIS A 85 6.40 19.48 32.69
N VAL A 86 7.31 20.31 33.22
CA VAL A 86 7.61 20.31 34.65
C VAL A 86 6.48 21.08 35.33
N THR A 87 5.45 20.36 35.74
CA THR A 87 4.50 20.89 36.72
C THR A 87 5.24 21.03 38.04
N LEU A 88 5.61 22.24 38.42
CA LEU A 88 6.03 22.57 39.78
C LEU A 88 4.83 22.34 40.71
N CYS A 89 4.87 21.28 41.52
CA CYS A 89 4.18 21.24 42.80
C CYS A 89 5.26 21.24 43.87
N GLN A 90 5.31 22.33 44.65
CA GLN A 90 6.04 22.39 45.92
C GLN A 90 5.32 21.47 46.91
N ASP A 91 6.02 20.46 47.44
CA ASP A 91 6.18 20.29 48.89
C ASP A 91 7.24 19.23 49.19
N GLY A 92 8.05 19.47 50.22
CA GLY A 92 9.23 18.68 50.57
C GLY A 92 8.92 17.50 51.49
N THR A 93 9.66 16.38 51.34
CA THR A 93 10.22 15.49 52.40
C THR A 93 11.08 14.40 51.72
N PRO A 94 12.27 13.99 52.23
CA PRO A 94 13.13 12.93 51.65
C PRO A 94 13.02 11.57 52.41
N PRO A 95 13.94 10.59 52.18
CA PRO A 95 13.94 9.42 51.27
C PRO A 95 13.56 8.09 52.00
N PRO A 96 13.79 6.85 51.48
CA PRO A 96 15.10 6.17 51.69
C PRO A 96 15.52 5.14 50.58
N PRO A 97 16.71 4.51 50.71
CA PRO A 97 17.53 3.96 49.62
C PRO A 97 17.62 2.41 49.54
N TYR A 98 18.30 1.95 48.48
CA TYR A 98 18.89 0.61 48.23
C TYR A 98 17.98 -0.57 47.86
N PHE A 99 18.26 -1.14 46.68
CA PHE A 99 18.64 -2.54 46.36
C PHE A 99 18.26 -2.77 44.88
N GLY A 100 19.05 -3.34 43.98
CA GLY A 100 20.39 -3.89 43.97
C GLY A 100 20.72 -4.22 42.50
N ALA A 101 22.01 -4.43 42.22
CA ALA A 101 22.61 -4.68 40.90
C ALA A 101 21.88 -5.76 40.07
N SER A 102 21.93 -5.73 38.74
CA SER A 102 22.96 -6.47 37.98
C SER A 102 22.98 -6.07 36.49
N HIS A 103 24.18 -5.71 36.00
CA HIS A 103 24.86 -6.13 34.74
C HIS A 103 24.00 -6.39 33.47
N SER A 104 24.31 -5.91 32.25
CA SER A 104 25.59 -5.52 31.66
C SER A 104 25.41 -4.88 30.27
N THR A 105 26.37 -4.01 29.95
CA THR A 105 26.99 -3.70 28.64
C THR A 105 26.19 -3.02 27.52
N ASN A 106 26.52 -1.74 27.35
CA ASN A 106 26.61 -1.01 26.09
C ASN A 106 27.10 -1.87 24.91
N PHE A 107 26.38 -1.81 23.79
CA PHE A 107 26.99 -1.63 22.46
C PHE A 107 25.94 -1.09 21.48
N SER A 108 26.25 0.06 20.91
CA SER A 108 25.84 0.53 19.57
C SER A 108 27.08 1.25 19.03
N PRO A 109 27.31 1.35 17.70
CA PRO A 109 26.30 1.41 16.64
C PRO A 109 26.70 0.66 15.34
N ALA A 110 25.77 0.57 14.38
CA ALA A 110 25.94 1.07 13.00
C ALA A 110 24.93 0.45 12.01
N LEU A 111 24.27 1.37 11.28
CA LEU A 111 23.89 1.31 9.87
C LEU A 111 22.95 0.20 9.39
N SER A 112 21.70 0.58 9.12
CA SER A 112 20.95 0.04 7.98
C SER A 112 19.95 1.09 7.44
N PRO A 113 19.78 1.17 6.11
CA PRO A 113 19.16 2.30 5.43
C PRO A 113 17.63 2.21 5.44
N SER A 114 16.99 3.36 5.57
CA SER A 114 15.55 3.54 5.41
C SER A 114 15.10 3.19 3.98
N PRO A 115 14.17 2.24 3.75
CA PRO A 115 13.53 2.14 2.46
C PRO A 115 12.43 3.20 2.37
N SER A 116 12.70 4.24 1.58
CA SER A 116 11.72 5.20 1.06
C SER A 116 10.42 4.47 0.64
N SER A 117 9.34 4.75 1.38
CA SER A 117 8.00 4.30 1.07
C SER A 117 7.52 5.04 -0.17
N SER A 118 7.62 4.40 -1.33
CA SER A 118 6.98 4.89 -2.55
C SER A 118 5.51 4.49 -2.51
N ASP A 119 4.68 5.34 -1.90
CA ASP A 119 3.24 5.17 -1.82
C ASP A 119 2.62 5.20 -3.23
N THR A 120 1.84 4.16 -3.53
CA THR A 120 1.03 4.10 -4.75
C THR A 120 -0.29 4.82 -4.45
N VAL A 121 -0.47 6.01 -5.01
CA VAL A 121 -1.70 6.81 -4.87
C VAL A 121 -2.88 6.04 -5.47
N ILE A 122 -3.86 5.64 -4.63
CA ILE A 122 -5.10 4.98 -5.05
C ILE A 122 -6.21 6.05 -5.10
N LEU A 123 -6.69 6.39 -6.31
CA LEU A 123 -7.89 7.21 -6.50
C LEU A 123 -9.12 6.33 -6.79
N SER A 124 -10.18 6.54 -6.00
CA SER A 124 -11.49 5.86 -6.02
C SER A 124 -12.21 5.88 -7.37
N THR A 125 -13.09 4.90 -7.61
CA THR A 125 -13.98 4.75 -8.79
C THR A 125 -15.42 4.53 -8.29
N PRO A 126 -16.49 4.99 -8.99
CA PRO A 126 -17.86 5.07 -8.45
C PRO A 126 -18.62 3.73 -8.50
N PRO A 127 -19.76 3.59 -7.77
CA PRO A 127 -20.49 2.33 -7.61
C PRO A 127 -21.20 1.91 -8.91
N SER A 128 -21.26 0.60 -9.17
CA SER A 128 -22.06 0.02 -10.26
C SER A 128 -23.22 -0.79 -9.69
N THR A 129 -24.37 -0.52 -10.27
CA THR A 129 -25.71 -1.01 -10.03
C THR A 129 -25.85 -2.54 -10.16
N SER A 130 -26.71 -3.08 -9.30
CA SER A 130 -27.19 -4.46 -9.21
C SER A 130 -27.83 -4.99 -10.50
N GLY A 131 -27.50 -6.24 -10.84
CA GLY A 131 -28.22 -7.08 -11.80
C GLY A 131 -28.17 -8.53 -11.34
N ALA A 132 -29.34 -9.08 -11.01
CA ALA A 132 -29.54 -10.45 -10.54
C ALA A 132 -29.43 -11.49 -11.67
N SER A 133 -29.02 -12.71 -11.34
CA SER A 133 -29.87 -13.92 -11.46
C SER A 133 -29.07 -15.24 -11.59
N SER A 134 -29.45 -16.16 -10.69
CA SER A 134 -29.72 -17.60 -10.87
C SER A 134 -28.57 -18.61 -10.98
N GLU A 135 -28.48 -19.33 -9.86
CA GLU A 135 -27.91 -20.65 -9.56
C GLU A 135 -28.04 -21.79 -10.60
N SER A 136 -26.99 -22.63 -10.65
CA SER A 136 -27.13 -24.09 -10.63
C SER A 136 -25.85 -24.74 -10.06
N SER A 137 -26.05 -25.56 -9.03
CA SER A 137 -25.04 -26.33 -8.31
C SER A 137 -24.61 -27.57 -9.09
N LEU A 138 -23.31 -27.90 -9.08
CA LEU A 138 -22.80 -29.29 -9.15
C LEU A 138 -21.44 -29.34 -8.45
N GLU A 139 -21.36 -30.11 -7.35
CA GLU A 139 -20.15 -30.40 -6.59
C GLU A 139 -19.19 -31.31 -7.38
N SER A 140 -17.89 -31.02 -7.30
CA SER A 140 -16.85 -32.06 -7.30
C SER A 140 -15.63 -31.54 -6.55
N SER A 141 -15.46 -32.10 -5.37
CA SER A 141 -14.32 -31.92 -4.47
C SER A 141 -13.03 -32.43 -5.11
N SER A 142 -12.05 -31.56 -5.23
CA SER A 142 -10.64 -31.93 -5.19
C SER A 142 -9.86 -30.72 -4.68
N GLU A 143 -9.75 -30.66 -3.36
CA GLU A 143 -8.88 -29.72 -2.66
C GLU A 143 -7.44 -30.09 -2.98
N SER A 144 -6.79 -29.28 -3.79
CA SER A 144 -5.36 -29.33 -4.05
C SER A 144 -4.94 -27.91 -4.38
N ALA A 145 -3.98 -27.41 -3.62
CA ALA A 145 -3.48 -26.03 -3.49
C ALA A 145 -3.18 -25.36 -4.83
N SER A 146 -4.23 -25.03 -5.57
CA SER A 146 -4.21 -24.49 -6.90
C SER A 146 -4.78 -23.08 -6.82
N SER A 147 -3.86 -22.14 -7.02
CA SER A 147 -4.13 -20.75 -7.39
C SER A 147 -4.46 -19.83 -6.22
N LEU A 148 -3.65 -18.78 -6.07
CA LEU A 148 -4.12 -17.43 -5.76
C LEU A 148 -5.10 -16.97 -6.87
N LYS A 149 -6.14 -17.77 -7.16
CA LYS A 149 -7.34 -17.26 -7.78
C LYS A 149 -7.82 -16.23 -6.78
N SER A 150 -7.86 -14.97 -7.17
CA SER A 150 -8.64 -13.98 -6.46
C SER A 150 -10.06 -14.55 -6.35
N SER A 151 -10.37 -15.21 -5.23
CA SER A 151 -11.73 -15.66 -4.96
C SER A 151 -12.60 -14.42 -5.04
N GLN A 152 -13.80 -14.56 -5.61
CA GLN A 152 -14.74 -13.45 -5.65
C GLN A 152 -14.86 -12.87 -4.24
N TRP A 153 -14.80 -11.54 -4.15
CA TRP A 153 -14.92 -10.87 -2.87
C TRP A 153 -16.20 -11.35 -2.17
N PRO A 154 -16.12 -11.82 -0.91
CA PRO A 154 -17.25 -12.46 -0.26
C PRO A 154 -18.36 -11.43 -0.01
N SER A 155 -19.61 -11.86 -0.08
CA SER A 155 -20.76 -11.00 0.24
C SER A 155 -20.74 -10.57 1.72
N VAL A 156 -20.18 -11.41 2.58
CA VAL A 156 -19.90 -11.12 3.99
C VAL A 156 -18.47 -11.58 4.28
N PHE A 157 -17.62 -10.65 4.71
CA PHE A 157 -16.26 -11.00 5.08
C PHE A 157 -16.22 -11.75 6.42
N ASP A 158 -15.74 -12.99 6.40
CA ASP A 158 -15.54 -13.79 7.60
C ASP A 158 -14.19 -13.47 8.23
N VAL A 159 -14.24 -12.95 9.46
CA VAL A 159 -13.03 -12.62 10.22
C VAL A 159 -12.33 -13.94 10.59
N PRO A 160 -11.03 -14.10 10.28
CA PRO A 160 -10.29 -15.32 10.55
C PRO A 160 -10.17 -15.58 12.05
N ARG A 161 -9.66 -16.77 12.39
CA ARG A 161 -9.22 -17.06 13.75
C ARG A 161 -7.82 -16.49 13.94
N PHE A 162 -7.61 -15.75 15.01
CA PHE A 162 -6.30 -15.19 15.37
C PHE A 162 -5.47 -16.20 16.15
N SER A 163 -4.23 -15.82 16.52
CA SER A 163 -3.39 -16.61 17.41
C SER A 163 -4.10 -16.91 18.74
N TYR A 164 -3.75 -18.02 19.37
CA TYR A 164 -4.42 -18.48 20.59
C TYR A 164 -4.45 -17.42 21.70
N ASP A 165 -3.33 -16.72 21.93
CA ASP A 165 -3.23 -15.65 22.91
C ASP A 165 -4.08 -14.43 22.54
N SER A 166 -4.17 -14.08 21.25
CA SER A 166 -5.01 -12.98 20.77
C SER A 166 -6.49 -13.30 20.95
N GLU A 167 -6.91 -14.51 20.61
CA GLU A 167 -8.27 -14.99 20.82
C GLU A 167 -8.66 -14.97 22.30
N LEU A 168 -7.78 -15.44 23.19
CA LEU A 168 -8.05 -15.44 24.63
C LEU A 168 -8.25 -14.01 25.17
N LYS A 169 -7.39 -13.07 24.77
CA LYS A 169 -7.52 -11.64 25.13
C LYS A 169 -8.81 -11.04 24.59
N LEU A 170 -9.15 -11.34 23.34
CA LEU A 170 -10.38 -10.85 22.69
C LEU A 170 -11.64 -11.42 23.36
N GLN A 171 -11.61 -12.69 23.77
CA GLN A 171 -12.71 -13.32 24.50
C GLN A 171 -12.94 -12.65 25.85
N HIS A 172 -11.89 -12.50 26.67
CA HIS A 172 -12.00 -11.82 27.96
C HIS A 172 -12.53 -10.39 27.81
N ALA A 173 -12.01 -9.65 26.83
CA ALA A 173 -12.46 -8.28 26.56
C ALA A 173 -13.91 -8.22 26.05
N ASN A 174 -14.34 -9.17 25.20
CA ASN A 174 -15.72 -9.25 24.76
C ASN A 174 -16.68 -9.60 25.91
N THR A 175 -16.26 -10.44 26.86
CA THR A 175 -17.04 -10.73 28.07
C THR A 175 -17.18 -9.46 28.92
N ALA A 176 -16.08 -8.77 29.22
CA ALA A 176 -16.11 -7.51 29.97
C ALA A 176 -16.97 -6.43 29.26
N PHE A 177 -16.95 -6.40 27.93
CA PHE A 177 -17.81 -5.52 27.15
C PHE A 177 -19.30 -5.87 27.30
N LYS A 178 -19.65 -7.16 27.26
CA LYS A 178 -21.05 -7.61 27.43
C LYS A 178 -21.58 -7.35 28.85
N GLU A 179 -20.72 -7.48 29.85
CA GLU A 179 -21.09 -7.33 31.26
C GLU A 179 -21.14 -5.87 31.70
N GLY A 180 -20.15 -5.06 31.30
CA GLY A 180 -19.97 -3.70 31.81
C GLY A 180 -19.86 -2.61 30.74
N GLY A 181 -19.98 -2.94 29.45
CA GLY A 181 -19.81 -1.97 28.36
C GLY A 181 -18.36 -1.49 28.16
N THR A 182 -17.40 -2.15 28.81
CA THR A 182 -15.99 -1.75 28.77
C THR A 182 -15.37 -2.05 27.40
N PHE A 183 -14.92 -1.01 26.71
CA PHE A 183 -14.18 -1.13 25.45
C PHE A 183 -12.72 -1.51 25.70
N LEU A 184 -12.16 -2.32 24.81
CA LEU A 184 -10.74 -2.67 24.81
C LEU A 184 -9.98 -1.70 23.92
N SER A 185 -8.96 -1.04 24.47
CA SER A 185 -7.88 -0.45 23.69
C SER A 185 -6.78 -1.50 23.52
N PRO A 186 -6.59 -2.09 22.32
CA PRO A 186 -5.63 -3.17 22.15
C PRO A 186 -4.20 -2.66 22.30
N GLU A 187 -3.38 -3.39 23.05
CA GLU A 187 -1.95 -3.16 23.08
C GLU A 187 -1.33 -3.29 21.66
N PRO A 188 -0.22 -2.60 21.36
CA PRO A 188 0.37 -2.61 20.01
C PRO A 188 0.64 -4.01 19.45
N LYS A 189 1.06 -4.96 20.31
CA LYS A 189 1.32 -6.35 19.93
C LYS A 189 0.06 -7.08 19.49
N LEU A 190 -1.00 -7.02 20.30
CA LEU A 190 -2.31 -7.61 19.98
C LEU A 190 -2.89 -6.98 18.71
N LYS A 191 -2.82 -5.65 18.59
CA LYS A 191 -3.27 -4.94 17.39
C LYS A 191 -2.54 -5.43 16.14
N SER A 192 -1.22 -5.57 16.19
CA SER A 192 -0.47 -6.11 15.04
C SER A 192 -0.89 -7.52 14.67
N SER A 193 -1.02 -8.42 15.66
CA SER A 193 -1.42 -9.82 15.44
C SER A 193 -2.78 -9.94 14.74
N ILE A 194 -3.76 -9.15 15.17
CA ILE A 194 -5.09 -9.08 14.54
C ILE A 194 -4.96 -8.58 13.09
N LEU A 195 -4.19 -7.51 12.87
CA LEU A 195 -3.97 -6.95 11.54
C LEU A 195 -3.21 -7.91 10.62
N ASP A 196 -2.27 -8.71 11.15
CA ASP A 196 -1.56 -9.76 10.40
C ASP A 196 -2.55 -10.82 9.91
N GLY A 197 -3.37 -11.38 10.82
CA GLY A 197 -4.37 -12.39 10.44
C GLY A 197 -5.39 -11.87 9.42
N LEU A 198 -5.86 -10.63 9.59
CA LEU A 198 -6.76 -10.00 8.61
C LEU A 198 -6.08 -9.77 7.25
N ALA A 199 -4.83 -9.30 7.23
CA ALA A 199 -4.10 -9.09 5.99
C ALA A 199 -3.90 -10.40 5.22
N GLU A 200 -3.55 -11.48 5.92
CA GLU A 200 -3.41 -12.82 5.34
C GLU A 200 -4.73 -13.35 4.75
N GLU A 201 -5.86 -13.07 5.40
CA GLU A 201 -7.17 -13.46 4.89
C GLU A 201 -7.59 -12.63 3.67
N ILE A 202 -7.36 -11.30 3.71
CA ILE A 202 -7.72 -10.38 2.61
C ILE A 202 -7.00 -10.76 1.31
N VAL A 203 -5.69 -11.10 1.37
CA VAL A 203 -4.91 -11.38 0.15
C VAL A 203 -5.35 -12.65 -0.58
N LYS A 204 -6.11 -13.54 0.07
CA LYS A 204 -6.73 -14.69 -0.61
C LYS A 204 -7.78 -14.24 -1.64
N TYR A 205 -8.40 -13.08 -1.43
CA TYR A 205 -9.40 -12.50 -2.32
C TYR A 205 -8.78 -11.44 -3.23
N LYS A 206 -8.08 -10.46 -2.66
CA LYS A 206 -7.53 -9.32 -3.40
C LYS A 206 -6.19 -8.87 -2.81
N LEU A 207 -5.15 -8.83 -3.65
CA LEU A 207 -3.89 -8.18 -3.26
C LEU A 207 -4.00 -6.64 -3.23
N TYR A 208 -4.93 -6.06 -3.98
CA TYR A 208 -5.17 -4.61 -4.03
C TYR A 208 -6.64 -4.29 -3.72
N PRO A 209 -7.06 -4.36 -2.44
CA PRO A 209 -8.42 -4.01 -2.05
C PRO A 209 -8.71 -2.51 -2.22
N THR A 210 -9.98 -2.22 -2.43
CA THR A 210 -10.54 -0.85 -2.50
C THR A 210 -10.85 -0.31 -1.11
N ASP A 211 -11.16 0.99 -1.00
CA ASP A 211 -11.52 1.58 0.29
C ASP A 211 -12.80 0.97 0.88
N SER A 212 -13.76 0.58 0.03
CA SER A 212 -14.98 -0.15 0.44
C SER A 212 -14.66 -1.53 1.00
N ASP A 213 -13.75 -2.25 0.36
CA ASP A 213 -13.31 -3.57 0.82
C ASP A 213 -12.71 -3.47 2.24
N PHE A 214 -11.85 -2.47 2.49
CA PHE A 214 -11.30 -2.25 3.83
C PHE A 214 -12.36 -1.86 4.86
N GLU A 215 -13.37 -1.10 4.46
CA GLU A 215 -14.46 -0.71 5.33
C GLU A 215 -15.34 -1.91 5.72
N GLU A 216 -15.62 -2.82 4.78
CA GLU A 216 -16.34 -4.07 5.04
C GLU A 216 -15.58 -4.96 6.03
N VAL A 217 -14.27 -5.13 5.85
CA VAL A 217 -13.43 -5.91 6.77
C VAL A 217 -13.43 -5.29 8.17
N ALA A 218 -13.28 -3.96 8.26
CA ALA A 218 -13.30 -3.26 9.54
C ALA A 218 -14.66 -3.41 10.24
N LYS A 219 -15.77 -3.32 9.51
CA LYS A 219 -17.12 -3.57 10.04
C LYS A 219 -17.29 -5.02 10.51
N ALA A 220 -16.81 -5.99 9.73
CA ALA A 220 -16.86 -7.40 10.11
C ALA A 220 -16.06 -7.69 11.39
N LEU A 221 -14.87 -7.08 11.54
CA LEU A 221 -14.06 -7.17 12.76
C LEU A 221 -14.82 -6.68 13.99
N ILE A 222 -15.41 -5.48 13.92
CA ILE A 222 -16.18 -4.91 15.04
C ILE A 222 -17.45 -5.73 15.31
N LYS A 223 -18.11 -6.25 14.28
CA LYS A 223 -19.29 -7.11 14.44
C LYS A 223 -18.94 -8.39 15.21
N LYS A 224 -17.78 -9.01 14.93
CA LYS A 224 -17.31 -10.21 15.63
C LYS A 224 -16.76 -9.91 17.02
N HIS A 225 -16.06 -8.78 17.18
CA HIS A 225 -15.46 -8.34 18.44
C HIS A 225 -15.90 -6.92 18.80
N PRO A 226 -17.12 -6.75 19.36
CA PRO A 226 -17.65 -5.43 19.73
C PRO A 226 -16.76 -4.64 20.69
N CYS A 227 -15.95 -5.32 21.51
CA CYS A 227 -15.01 -4.69 22.43
C CYS A 227 -13.94 -3.83 21.72
N LEU A 228 -13.68 -4.08 20.43
CA LEU A 228 -12.67 -3.36 19.64
C LEU A 228 -13.17 -2.04 19.03
N LYS A 229 -14.43 -1.67 19.27
CA LYS A 229 -15.04 -0.48 18.68
C LYS A 229 -14.37 0.80 19.22
N GLU A 230 -13.83 1.61 18.31
CA GLU A 230 -13.16 2.86 18.66
C GLU A 230 -14.16 3.92 19.14
N GLN A 231 -13.88 4.55 20.27
CA GLN A 231 -14.70 5.65 20.80
C GLN A 231 -14.40 6.95 20.04
N GLY A 232 -15.44 7.73 19.76
CA GLY A 232 -15.31 9.04 19.09
C GLY A 232 -15.30 9.00 17.55
N SER A 233 -15.36 7.81 16.94
CA SER A 233 -15.59 7.66 15.50
C SER A 233 -17.08 7.45 15.21
N VAL A 234 -17.62 8.12 14.19
CA VAL A 234 -19.03 8.00 13.76
C VAL A 234 -19.39 6.55 13.43
N THR A 235 -18.46 5.80 12.83
CA THR A 235 -18.65 4.38 12.49
C THR A 235 -18.03 3.43 13.52
N GLY A 236 -17.09 3.90 14.35
CA GLY A 236 -16.37 3.09 15.34
C GLY A 236 -15.34 2.10 14.74
N CYS A 237 -15.10 2.15 13.42
CA CYS A 237 -14.20 1.23 12.72
C CYS A 237 -13.19 1.94 11.80
N SER A 238 -13.17 3.27 11.78
CA SER A 238 -12.34 4.05 10.86
C SER A 238 -10.84 3.89 11.09
N GLY A 239 -10.37 3.84 12.34
CA GLY A 239 -8.96 3.62 12.64
C GLY A 239 -8.49 2.20 12.33
N TRP A 240 -9.37 1.20 12.44
CA TRP A 240 -9.11 -0.15 11.92
C TRP A 240 -8.97 -0.16 10.39
N LYS A 241 -9.85 0.54 9.66
CA LYS A 241 -9.75 0.71 8.21
C LYS A 241 -8.39 1.28 7.79
N VAL A 242 -7.96 2.36 8.44
CA VAL A 242 -6.67 3.01 8.17
C VAL A 242 -5.50 2.08 8.53
N SER A 243 -5.57 1.41 9.68
CA SER A 243 -4.53 0.46 10.11
C SER A 243 -4.38 -0.70 9.12
N LEU A 244 -5.48 -1.21 8.56
CA LEU A 244 -5.46 -2.25 7.53
C LEU A 244 -4.83 -1.78 6.22
N LYS A 245 -5.09 -0.54 5.78
CA LYS A 245 -4.45 0.03 4.57
C LYS A 245 -2.93 0.04 4.71
N TYR A 246 -2.42 0.52 5.84
CA TYR A 246 -0.97 0.52 6.11
C TYR A 246 -0.43 -0.91 6.23
N LYS A 247 -1.11 -1.78 6.98
CA LYS A 247 -0.68 -3.17 7.17
C LYS A 247 -0.56 -3.90 5.83
N LEU A 248 -1.56 -3.77 4.96
CA LEU A 248 -1.56 -4.43 3.66
C LEU A 248 -0.54 -3.81 2.69
N GLY A 249 -0.26 -2.50 2.79
CA GLY A 249 0.87 -1.88 2.11
C GLY A 249 2.21 -2.53 2.48
N ASN A 250 2.47 -2.68 3.78
CA ASN A 250 3.66 -3.34 4.29
C ASN A 250 3.70 -4.83 3.93
N TYR A 251 2.58 -5.52 4.03
CA TYR A 251 2.46 -6.93 3.68
C TYR A 251 2.73 -7.18 2.19
N ARG A 252 2.24 -6.33 1.29
CA ARG A 252 2.60 -6.37 -0.14
C ARG A 252 4.10 -6.18 -0.35
N THR A 253 4.74 -5.26 0.38
CA THR A 253 6.20 -5.08 0.31
C THR A 253 6.93 -6.35 0.76
N LYS A 254 6.45 -7.02 1.82
CA LYS A 254 6.96 -8.33 2.25
C LYS A 254 6.79 -9.40 1.15
N LEU A 255 5.60 -9.50 0.55
CA LEU A 255 5.33 -10.46 -0.54
C LEU A 255 6.24 -10.22 -1.75
N ARG A 256 6.51 -8.95 -2.09
CA ARG A 256 7.47 -8.60 -3.14
C ARG A 256 8.86 -9.14 -2.85
N ASN A 257 9.34 -8.99 -1.63
CA ASN A 257 10.68 -9.46 -1.23
C ASN A 257 10.80 -10.99 -1.27
N VAL A 258 9.68 -11.71 -1.10
CA VAL A 258 9.63 -13.18 -1.23
C VAL A 258 9.45 -13.64 -2.69
N GLY A 259 9.32 -12.71 -3.64
CA GLY A 259 9.21 -13.01 -5.07
C GLY A 259 7.77 -13.21 -5.58
N CYS A 260 6.76 -12.67 -4.88
CA CYS A 260 5.39 -12.70 -5.37
C CYS A 260 5.25 -11.88 -6.67
N MET A 261 5.02 -12.55 -7.79
CA MET A 261 4.99 -11.98 -9.14
C MET A 261 4.01 -10.81 -9.25
N GLU A 262 2.79 -11.01 -8.72
CA GLU A 262 1.67 -10.06 -8.81
C GLU A 262 1.97 -8.69 -8.17
N VAL A 263 2.85 -8.66 -7.17
CA VAL A 263 3.32 -7.40 -6.55
C VAL A 263 4.61 -6.89 -7.18
N THR A 264 5.46 -7.80 -7.65
CA THR A 264 6.81 -7.49 -8.18
C THR A 264 6.76 -6.76 -9.52
N VAL A 265 5.85 -7.15 -10.41
CA VAL A 265 5.64 -6.49 -11.72
C VAL A 265 5.21 -5.03 -11.60
N ASN A 266 4.61 -4.65 -10.46
CA ASN A 266 4.20 -3.28 -10.17
C ASN A 266 5.28 -2.45 -9.45
N SER A 267 6.46 -3.04 -9.21
CA SER A 267 7.60 -2.38 -8.57
C SER A 267 8.34 -1.43 -9.52
N LEU A 268 8.77 -0.27 -9.01
CA LEU A 268 9.66 0.64 -9.73
C LEU A 268 11.09 0.08 -9.91
N LYS A 269 11.51 -0.89 -9.07
CA LYS A 269 12.88 -1.43 -9.06
C LYS A 269 13.25 -2.34 -10.23
N HIS A 270 12.27 -2.91 -10.94
CA HIS A 270 12.53 -3.76 -12.12
C HIS A 270 12.29 -3.02 -13.44
N LYS A 271 12.34 -1.68 -13.42
CA LYS A 271 12.11 -0.87 -14.62
C LYS A 271 13.43 -0.58 -15.34
N PRO A 272 13.42 -0.51 -16.68
CA PRO A 272 14.58 -0.06 -17.43
C PRO A 272 15.01 1.34 -16.95
N GLN A 273 16.31 1.60 -16.89
CA GLN A 273 16.86 2.89 -16.42
C GLN A 273 16.17 4.08 -17.11
N GLY A 274 15.84 5.11 -16.32
CA GLY A 274 15.21 6.35 -16.79
C GLY A 274 13.67 6.39 -16.74
N LYS A 275 13.00 5.41 -16.13
CA LYS A 275 11.54 5.26 -16.17
C LYS A 275 10.92 5.20 -14.76
N SER A 276 10.55 6.36 -14.22
CA SER A 276 10.11 6.51 -12.81
C SER A 276 8.59 6.39 -12.57
N SER A 277 7.78 6.09 -13.60
CA SER A 277 6.32 5.96 -13.44
C SER A 277 5.90 4.50 -13.18
N PRO A 278 5.02 4.22 -12.19
CA PRO A 278 4.35 2.93 -11.99
C PRO A 278 3.73 2.33 -13.26
N ALA A 279 3.24 3.17 -14.18
CA ALA A 279 2.61 2.80 -15.45
C ALA A 279 3.47 3.19 -16.68
N TYR A 280 4.73 2.76 -16.69
CA TYR A 280 5.60 3.04 -17.84
C TYR A 280 5.07 2.31 -19.10
N GLY A 281 4.81 3.06 -20.17
CA GLY A 281 4.28 2.54 -21.44
C GLY A 281 2.84 2.90 -21.76
N VAL A 282 2.10 3.45 -20.78
CA VAL A 282 0.69 3.83 -20.96
C VAL A 282 0.60 5.34 -21.18
N LYS A 283 0.31 5.77 -22.42
CA LYS A 283 0.31 7.20 -22.80
C LYS A 283 -0.64 8.07 -21.95
N LYS A 284 -1.65 7.47 -21.32
CA LYS A 284 -2.46 8.03 -20.23
C LYS A 284 -2.96 6.84 -19.40
N PRO A 285 -2.47 6.58 -18.18
CA PRO A 285 -3.06 5.54 -17.34
C PRO A 285 -4.50 5.93 -17.05
N ARG A 286 -5.45 5.37 -17.82
CA ARG A 286 -6.84 5.35 -17.40
C ARG A 286 -6.88 4.42 -16.19
N ARG A 287 -7.65 4.81 -15.17
CA ARG A 287 -7.80 4.11 -13.90
C ARG A 287 -7.60 2.58 -14.02
N ALA A 288 -6.65 2.06 -13.24
CA ALA A 288 -6.45 0.64 -12.98
C ALA A 288 -5.87 -0.25 -14.10
N GLU A 289 -4.87 0.19 -14.87
CA GLU A 289 -3.97 -0.77 -15.56
C GLU A 289 -3.00 -1.41 -14.55
N VAL A 290 -3.53 -2.25 -13.66
CA VAL A 290 -2.72 -3.13 -12.82
C VAL A 290 -2.15 -4.20 -13.75
N ASN A 291 -0.83 -4.33 -13.82
CA ASN A 291 -0.19 -5.41 -14.57
C ASN A 291 -0.45 -6.74 -13.86
N TYR A 292 -1.64 -7.29 -14.02
CA TYR A 292 -2.00 -8.56 -13.42
C TYR A 292 -1.11 -9.65 -14.01
N CYS A 293 -0.29 -10.29 -13.16
CA CYS A 293 0.68 -11.30 -13.55
C CYS A 293 0.60 -12.47 -12.56
N PRO A 294 -0.24 -13.48 -12.83
CA PRO A 294 -0.35 -14.63 -11.93
C PRO A 294 0.94 -15.46 -11.93
N SER A 295 1.16 -16.18 -10.83
CA SER A 295 2.19 -17.22 -10.77
C SER A 295 1.81 -18.42 -11.66
N PHE A 296 2.80 -19.23 -12.04
CA PHE A 296 2.51 -20.50 -12.69
C PHE A 296 1.77 -21.45 -11.74
N PRO A 297 0.88 -22.31 -12.27
CA PRO A 297 0.21 -23.34 -11.47
C PRO A 297 1.21 -24.26 -10.77
N SER A 298 0.82 -24.80 -9.62
CA SER A 298 1.65 -25.70 -8.82
C SER A 298 2.15 -26.89 -9.65
N GLY A 299 3.47 -27.06 -9.76
CA GLY A 299 4.11 -28.12 -10.54
C GLY A 299 4.32 -27.81 -12.03
N GLU A 300 3.85 -26.67 -12.52
CA GLU A 300 4.09 -26.21 -13.88
C GLU A 300 5.24 -25.20 -13.94
N THR A 301 6.17 -25.40 -14.86
CA THR A 301 7.26 -24.47 -15.16
C THR A 301 7.01 -23.75 -16.48
N ALA A 302 7.80 -22.71 -16.78
CA ALA A 302 7.75 -22.02 -18.07
C ALA A 302 7.92 -23.00 -19.24
N GLU A 303 8.82 -23.96 -19.13
CA GLU A 303 9.09 -24.99 -20.14
C GLU A 303 7.91 -25.96 -20.29
N SER A 304 7.27 -26.33 -19.18
CA SER A 304 6.09 -27.18 -19.21
C SER A 304 4.93 -26.49 -19.93
N LEU A 305 4.66 -25.23 -19.58
CA LEU A 305 3.64 -24.41 -20.24
C LEU A 305 3.97 -24.10 -21.70
N GLU A 306 5.24 -23.98 -22.05
CA GLU A 306 5.68 -23.81 -23.45
C GLU A 306 5.36 -25.06 -24.29
N ARG A 307 5.49 -26.27 -23.72
CA ARG A 307 5.01 -27.50 -24.38
C ARG A 307 3.50 -27.48 -24.59
N VAL A 308 2.73 -26.99 -23.61
CA VAL A 308 1.27 -26.81 -23.75
C VAL A 308 0.95 -25.80 -24.85
N ARG A 309 1.72 -24.72 -24.98
CA ARG A 309 1.59 -23.75 -26.09
C ARG A 309 1.88 -24.39 -27.45
N VAL A 310 2.92 -25.22 -27.56
CA VAL A 310 3.19 -25.94 -28.82
C VAL A 310 2.03 -26.86 -29.18
N ASN A 311 1.45 -27.56 -28.20
CA ASN A 311 0.25 -28.38 -28.41
C ASN A 311 -0.97 -27.53 -28.84
N LEU A 312 -1.14 -26.34 -28.28
CA LEU A 312 -2.18 -25.39 -28.68
C LEU A 312 -2.10 -25.04 -30.17
N LEU A 313 -0.89 -24.92 -30.74
CA LEU A 313 -0.71 -24.64 -32.17
C LEU A 313 -1.21 -25.79 -33.06
N SER A 314 -1.00 -27.05 -32.64
CA SER A 314 -1.53 -28.21 -33.37
C SER A 314 -3.04 -28.33 -33.22
N GLU A 315 -3.58 -28.16 -32.01
CA GLU A 315 -5.03 -28.22 -31.77
C GLU A 315 -5.78 -27.13 -32.54
N GLY A 316 -5.21 -25.93 -32.63
CA GLY A 316 -5.78 -24.84 -33.40
C GLY A 316 -5.97 -25.18 -34.89
N LYS A 317 -5.16 -26.07 -35.47
CA LYS A 317 -5.30 -26.42 -36.90
C LYS A 317 -6.44 -27.40 -37.17
N LYS A 318 -6.93 -28.09 -36.14
CA LYS A 318 -7.96 -29.12 -36.28
C LYS A 318 -9.37 -28.49 -36.33
N LYS A 319 -10.28 -29.09 -37.11
CA LYS A 319 -11.70 -28.68 -37.15
C LYS A 319 -12.43 -29.14 -35.89
N ASN A 320 -13.33 -28.31 -35.35
CA ASN A 320 -14.20 -28.61 -34.20
C ASN A 320 -13.50 -28.91 -32.85
N ASN A 321 -12.40 -28.22 -32.54
CA ASN A 321 -11.64 -28.40 -31.28
C ASN A 321 -11.76 -27.21 -30.31
N ASP A 322 -12.83 -26.44 -30.40
CA ASP A 322 -12.97 -25.18 -29.66
C ASP A 322 -12.89 -25.40 -28.13
N GLN A 323 -13.50 -26.47 -27.61
CA GLN A 323 -13.47 -26.78 -26.18
C GLN A 323 -12.05 -27.12 -25.69
N THR A 324 -11.33 -27.93 -26.44
CA THR A 324 -9.93 -28.28 -26.15
C THR A 324 -9.05 -27.03 -26.23
N LEU A 325 -9.27 -26.19 -27.22
CA LEU A 325 -8.55 -24.93 -27.40
C LEU A 325 -8.78 -24.01 -26.20
N LYS A 326 -10.02 -23.86 -25.74
CA LYS A 326 -10.36 -23.09 -24.53
C LYS A 326 -9.61 -23.57 -23.30
N VAL A 327 -9.62 -24.88 -23.03
CA VAL A 327 -8.91 -25.46 -21.88
C VAL A 327 -7.41 -25.23 -21.97
N LEU A 328 -6.81 -25.41 -23.15
CA LEU A 328 -5.38 -25.16 -23.36
C LEU A 328 -5.04 -23.67 -23.24
N MET A 329 -5.93 -22.79 -23.71
CA MET A 329 -5.81 -21.35 -23.55
C MET A 329 -5.84 -20.97 -22.08
N ASP A 330 -6.77 -21.50 -21.29
CA ASP A 330 -6.85 -21.21 -19.85
C ASP A 330 -5.58 -21.65 -19.11
N LYS A 331 -5.07 -22.86 -19.41
CA LYS A 331 -3.81 -23.36 -18.84
C LYS A 331 -2.61 -22.47 -19.15
N THR A 332 -2.55 -21.94 -20.37
CA THR A 332 -1.41 -21.13 -20.83
C THR A 332 -1.54 -19.64 -20.51
N PHE A 333 -2.58 -19.22 -19.79
CA PHE A 333 -2.83 -17.81 -19.47
C PHE A 333 -1.65 -17.14 -18.72
N ALA A 334 -1.09 -17.83 -17.73
CA ALA A 334 0.03 -17.29 -16.95
C ALA A 334 1.25 -17.03 -17.85
N LEU A 335 1.66 -18.03 -18.66
CA LEU A 335 2.76 -17.90 -19.61
C LEU A 335 2.56 -16.71 -20.57
N ARG A 336 1.34 -16.57 -21.13
CA ARG A 336 1.00 -15.42 -21.98
C ARG A 336 1.17 -14.07 -21.30
N ARG A 337 0.68 -13.94 -20.06
CA ARG A 337 0.77 -12.68 -19.31
C ARG A 337 2.22 -12.32 -19.00
N HIS A 338 3.02 -13.31 -18.63
CA HIS A 338 4.45 -13.15 -18.43
C HIS A 338 5.16 -12.61 -19.68
N GLU A 339 4.91 -13.22 -20.84
CA GLU A 339 5.47 -12.78 -22.13
C GLU A 339 5.09 -11.32 -22.44
N VAL A 340 3.80 -10.97 -22.30
CA VAL A 340 3.32 -9.60 -22.57
C VAL A 340 3.94 -8.56 -21.64
N ILE A 341 4.10 -8.89 -20.35
CA ILE A 341 4.56 -7.94 -19.33
C ILE A 341 6.09 -7.79 -19.35
N HIS A 342 6.83 -8.89 -19.49
CA HIS A 342 8.28 -8.90 -19.37
C HIS A 342 9.00 -8.70 -20.71
N GLU A 343 8.53 -9.34 -21.77
CA GLU A 343 9.18 -9.28 -23.09
C GLU A 343 8.64 -8.12 -23.93
N SER A 344 7.39 -7.70 -23.68
CA SER A 344 6.71 -6.64 -24.44
C SER A 344 6.86 -6.79 -25.97
N PRO A 345 6.50 -7.97 -26.54
CA PRO A 345 6.74 -8.28 -27.94
C PRO A 345 5.91 -7.40 -28.88
N LEU A 346 6.37 -7.26 -30.12
CA LEU A 346 5.55 -6.66 -31.18
C LEU A 346 4.29 -7.49 -31.40
N ILE A 347 3.17 -6.82 -31.72
CA ILE A 347 1.89 -7.52 -31.92
C ILE A 347 1.95 -8.56 -33.05
N ALA A 348 2.80 -8.34 -34.06
CA ALA A 348 3.04 -9.30 -35.13
C ALA A 348 3.65 -10.60 -34.58
N ASP A 349 4.69 -10.49 -33.75
CA ASP A 349 5.38 -11.64 -33.15
C ASP A 349 4.51 -12.32 -32.09
N PHE A 350 3.76 -11.55 -31.32
CA PHE A 350 2.82 -12.11 -30.34
C PHE A 350 1.70 -12.90 -31.03
N LYS A 351 1.21 -12.41 -32.18
CA LYS A 351 0.18 -13.10 -32.98
C LYS A 351 0.70 -14.39 -33.61
N THR A 352 1.97 -14.46 -34.00
CA THR A 352 2.55 -15.72 -34.51
C THR A 352 2.72 -16.76 -33.40
N ARG A 353 3.07 -16.33 -32.18
CA ARG A 353 3.16 -17.23 -31.00
C ARG A 353 1.80 -17.68 -30.47
N TRP A 354 0.78 -16.83 -30.52
CA TRP A 354 -0.56 -17.07 -29.96
C TRP A 354 -1.70 -16.84 -30.98
N PRO A 355 -1.74 -17.60 -32.10
CA PRO A 355 -2.73 -17.38 -33.16
C PRO A 355 -4.18 -17.68 -32.75
N ALA A 356 -4.37 -18.49 -31.70
CA ALA A 356 -5.69 -18.82 -31.15
C ALA A 356 -6.43 -17.58 -30.64
N LEU A 357 -5.72 -16.66 -29.96
CA LEU A 357 -6.27 -15.42 -29.37
C LEU A 357 -7.00 -14.53 -30.38
N PHE A 358 -6.63 -14.64 -31.66
CA PHE A 358 -7.15 -13.81 -32.74
C PHE A 358 -8.27 -14.47 -33.52
N ARG A 359 -8.79 -15.61 -33.03
CA ARG A 359 -9.98 -16.26 -33.59
C ARG A 359 -11.24 -15.62 -33.04
N THR A 360 -12.23 -15.41 -33.90
CA THR A 360 -13.48 -14.71 -33.58
C THR A 360 -14.20 -15.24 -32.33
N LYS A 361 -14.11 -16.55 -32.05
CA LYS A 361 -14.75 -17.21 -30.90
C LYS A 361 -14.08 -16.90 -29.55
N GLU A 362 -12.76 -16.71 -29.52
CA GLU A 362 -12.02 -16.38 -28.28
C GLU A 362 -12.16 -14.88 -27.93
N VAL A 363 -12.30 -14.02 -28.95
CA VAL A 363 -12.53 -12.57 -28.78
C VAL A 363 -13.90 -12.27 -28.14
N SER A 364 -14.87 -13.18 -28.28
CA SER A 364 -16.20 -13.07 -27.64
C SER A 364 -16.20 -13.50 -26.16
N GLU A 365 -15.46 -14.54 -25.78
CA GLU A 365 -15.46 -15.07 -24.40
C GLU A 365 -14.61 -14.22 -23.44
N CYS A 366 -13.53 -13.58 -23.91
CA CYS A 366 -12.71 -12.70 -23.07
C CYS A 366 -13.44 -11.46 -22.54
N ARG A 367 -14.63 -11.10 -23.03
CA ARG A 367 -15.37 -9.92 -22.56
C ARG A 367 -16.01 -10.10 -21.18
N CYS A 368 -16.20 -11.33 -20.71
CA CYS A 368 -16.99 -11.59 -19.51
C CYS A 368 -16.18 -11.94 -18.25
N GLN A 369 -14.87 -12.17 -18.34
CA GLN A 369 -14.03 -12.52 -17.16
C GLN A 369 -12.91 -11.54 -16.85
N ASN A 370 -12.68 -10.54 -17.70
CA ASN A 370 -11.78 -9.44 -17.40
C ASN A 370 -12.36 -8.15 -17.99
N LYS A 371 -12.72 -7.19 -17.13
CA LYS A 371 -13.03 -5.80 -17.53
C LYS A 371 -11.80 -5.04 -18.06
N TYR A 372 -10.81 -5.73 -18.62
CA TYR A 372 -9.70 -5.14 -19.38
C TYR A 372 -10.04 -5.25 -20.86
N VAL A 373 -10.92 -4.35 -21.28
CA VAL A 373 -11.37 -4.28 -22.66
C VAL A 373 -10.18 -3.85 -23.53
N TRP A 374 -9.76 -4.72 -24.44
CA TRP A 374 -9.12 -4.31 -25.69
C TRP A 374 -10.14 -3.48 -26.48
N HIS A 375 -10.29 -2.21 -26.11
CA HIS A 375 -11.04 -1.28 -26.94
C HIS A 375 -10.22 -1.10 -28.21
N ASN A 376 -10.81 -1.48 -29.33
CA ASN A 376 -10.49 -1.02 -30.67
C ASN A 376 -10.40 0.51 -30.67
N HIS A 377 -9.26 1.05 -30.25
CA HIS A 377 -8.86 2.39 -30.62
C HIS A 377 -8.04 2.24 -31.88
N LYS A 378 -8.68 2.59 -33.00
CA LYS A 378 -8.02 3.06 -34.22
C LYS A 378 -6.78 3.87 -33.82
N LEU A 379 -5.61 3.24 -33.90
CA LEU A 379 -4.35 3.95 -34.02
C LEU A 379 -4.26 4.26 -35.50
N ASN A 380 -4.77 5.43 -35.88
CA ASN A 380 -4.40 6.06 -37.14
C ASN A 380 -2.87 6.22 -37.11
N PHE A 381 -2.19 5.44 -37.94
CA PHE A 381 -0.87 5.79 -38.42
C PHE A 381 -1.09 6.56 -39.74
N VAL A 382 -0.40 7.69 -39.87
CA VAL A 382 -0.23 8.37 -41.17
C VAL A 382 0.33 7.39 -42.17
#